data_AF-A0A8J9RHY4-F1
#
_entry.id   AF-A0A8J9RHY4-F1
#
_cell.length_a   1.000
_cell.length_b   1.000
_cell.length_c   1.000
_cell.angle_alpha   90.00
_cell.angle_beta   90.00
_cell.angle_gamma   90.00
#
_symmetry.space_group_name_H-M   'P 1'
#
loop_
_entity.id
_entity.type
_entity.pdbx_description
1 polymer ?
#
loop_
_entity_poly.entity_id
_entity_poly.type
_entity_poly.pdbx_seq_one_letter_code
_entity_poly.pdbx_strand_id
1 'polypeptide(L)'
;MESVIAGREEHFTILGDGRCQCQLNGHVFSSNPEDVLKFINGSKYQRLLARFENEKQMAQYAPFIYTSKNFPDKMYCALTAHVMNKNLISIERHIQGKKYKKAKEQYDKGEFELIEEPDLEDEEDDEEEEEIDTGLDAAMDDSSLETLDQEDDVEEHAVRVTRGNPHVKEEEVPSLRHKQKAEKHQKKRHKAAIES
;
A
#
# COMPACT_ATOMS: atom_id res chain seq x y z
N MET A 1 -32.57 4.77 20.41
CA MET A 1 -31.61 5.16 19.35
C MET A 1 -30.58 6.14 19.87
N GLU A 2 -31.01 7.31 20.36
CA GLU A 2 -30.12 8.36 20.86
C GLU A 2 -29.09 7.86 21.89
N SER A 3 -29.53 7.09 22.90
CA SER A 3 -28.62 6.56 23.93
C SER A 3 -27.56 5.58 23.39
N VAL A 4 -27.81 4.93 22.25
CA VAL A 4 -26.85 4.00 21.62
C VAL A 4 -25.78 4.76 20.83
N ILE A 5 -26.17 5.88 20.24
CA ILE A 5 -25.32 6.72 19.41
C ILE A 5 -24.55 7.75 20.25
N ALA A 6 -24.95 7.98 21.50
CA ALA A 6 -24.31 8.89 22.43
C ALA A 6 -22.77 8.73 22.44
N GLY A 7 -22.07 9.83 22.16
CA GLY A 7 -20.60 9.88 22.05
C GLY A 7 -20.03 9.51 20.67
N ARG A 8 -20.89 9.22 19.68
CA ARG A 8 -20.51 8.89 18.28
C ARG A 8 -21.39 9.62 17.27
N GLU A 9 -21.92 10.78 17.66
CA GLU A 9 -22.86 11.59 16.88
C GLU A 9 -22.23 12.12 15.57
N GLU A 10 -20.90 12.21 15.51
CA GLU A 10 -20.17 12.55 14.28
C GLU A 10 -20.33 11.50 13.16
N HIS A 11 -20.60 10.24 13.52
CA HIS A 11 -20.66 9.13 12.56
C HIS A 11 -22.07 8.65 12.28
N PHE A 12 -23.08 9.15 13.02
CA PHE A 12 -24.45 8.67 12.92
C PHE A 12 -25.44 9.84 12.90
N THR A 13 -26.41 9.76 12.00
CA THR A 13 -27.50 10.73 11.92
C THR A 13 -28.83 10.02 12.15
N ILE A 14 -29.67 10.57 13.02
CA ILE A 14 -31.00 10.04 13.31
C ILE A 14 -31.99 10.60 12.30
N LEU A 15 -32.75 9.72 11.66
CA LEU A 15 -33.83 10.08 10.75
C LEU A 15 -35.14 10.21 11.55
N GLY A 16 -36.06 11.06 11.08
CA GLY A 16 -37.32 11.37 11.77
C GLY A 16 -38.23 10.18 12.10
N ASP A 17 -38.06 9.05 11.41
CA ASP A 17 -38.84 7.82 11.63
C ASP A 17 -38.25 6.91 12.74
N GLY A 18 -37.26 7.39 13.49
CA GLY A 18 -36.54 6.61 14.49
C GLY A 18 -35.48 5.65 13.93
N ARG A 19 -35.19 5.74 12.63
CA ARG A 19 -34.07 5.05 11.94
C ARG A 19 -32.78 5.84 12.14
N CYS A 20 -31.62 5.21 11.92
CA CYS A 20 -30.35 5.94 11.92
C CYS A 20 -29.50 5.57 10.71
N GLN A 21 -28.73 6.52 10.21
CA GLN A 21 -27.79 6.34 9.10
C GLN A 21 -26.36 6.48 9.62
N CYS A 22 -25.50 5.52 9.27
CA CYS A 22 -24.07 5.60 9.48
C CYS A 22 -23.44 6.42 8.35
N GLN A 23 -22.77 7.52 8.69
CA GLN A 23 -22.09 8.40 7.73
C GLN A 23 -20.80 7.78 7.16
N LEU A 24 -20.22 6.79 7.85
CA LEU A 24 -18.98 6.15 7.40
C LEU A 24 -19.16 5.21 6.20
N ASN A 25 -20.36 4.66 6.02
CA ASN A 25 -20.66 3.71 4.94
C ASN A 25 -22.01 3.94 4.25
N GLY A 26 -22.78 4.95 4.68
CA GLY A 26 -24.11 5.27 4.17
C GLY A 26 -25.23 4.30 4.59
N HIS A 27 -24.94 3.28 5.40
CA HIS A 27 -25.91 2.25 5.76
C HIS A 27 -26.98 2.78 6.73
N VAL A 28 -28.24 2.47 6.44
CA VAL A 28 -29.40 2.86 7.25
C VAL A 28 -29.89 1.66 8.07
N PHE A 29 -29.94 1.84 9.38
CA PHE A 29 -30.48 0.87 10.33
C PHE A 29 -31.96 1.12 10.59
N SER A 30 -32.71 0.04 10.76
CA SER A 30 -34.08 0.05 11.26
C SER A 30 -34.16 0.67 12.65
N SER A 31 -35.37 0.98 13.13
CA SER A 31 -35.59 1.61 14.45
C SER A 31 -35.23 0.72 15.67
N ASN A 32 -34.58 -0.42 15.44
CA ASN A 32 -34.10 -1.34 16.47
C ASN A 32 -32.70 -0.93 16.97
N PRO A 33 -32.54 -0.54 18.24
CA PRO A 33 -31.25 -0.14 18.80
C PRO A 33 -30.23 -1.28 18.91
N GLU A 34 -30.68 -2.54 19.01
CA GLU A 34 -29.77 -3.67 19.18
C GLU A 34 -28.90 -3.93 17.95
N ASP A 35 -29.44 -3.73 16.75
CA ASP A 35 -28.72 -3.98 15.51
C ASP A 35 -27.61 -2.95 15.30
N VAL A 36 -27.87 -1.71 15.71
CA VAL A 36 -26.88 -0.63 15.74
C VAL A 36 -25.77 -0.94 16.74
N LEU A 37 -26.11 -1.40 17.94
CA LEU A 37 -25.11 -1.80 18.96
C LEU A 37 -24.23 -2.96 18.46
N LYS A 38 -24.83 -3.98 17.85
CA LYS A 38 -24.07 -5.11 17.26
C LYS A 38 -23.11 -4.64 16.18
N PHE A 39 -23.54 -3.70 15.33
CA PHE A 39 -22.68 -3.12 14.30
C PHE A 39 -21.51 -2.33 14.90
N ILE A 40 -21.79 -1.44 15.86
CA ILE A 40 -20.77 -0.59 16.50
C ILE A 40 -19.70 -1.43 17.22
N ASN A 41 -20.14 -2.49 17.91
CA ASN A 41 -19.22 -3.41 18.60
C ASN A 41 -18.52 -4.39 17.64
N GLY A 42 -18.96 -4.44 16.39
CA GLY A 42 -18.40 -5.32 15.37
C GLY A 42 -17.09 -4.81 14.77
N SER A 43 -16.28 -5.75 14.28
CA SER A 43 -15.01 -5.45 13.60
C SER A 43 -15.18 -4.59 12.34
N LYS A 44 -16.33 -4.68 11.67
CA LYS A 44 -16.65 -3.87 10.49
C LYS A 44 -16.68 -2.38 10.80
N TYR A 45 -17.30 -1.99 11.91
CA TYR A 45 -17.34 -0.59 12.34
C TYR A 45 -15.96 -0.08 12.74
N GLN A 46 -15.18 -0.88 13.46
CA GLN A 46 -13.80 -0.51 13.84
C GLN A 46 -12.92 -0.25 12.62
N ARG A 47 -13.03 -1.07 11.56
CA ARG A 47 -12.30 -0.85 10.30
C ARG A 47 -12.73 0.44 9.60
N LEU A 48 -14.04 0.73 9.58
CA LEU A 48 -14.57 1.97 9.02
C LEU A 48 -14.07 3.19 9.78
N LEU A 49 -14.08 3.13 11.11
CA LEU A 49 -13.58 4.19 11.96
C LEU A 49 -12.08 4.44 11.74
N ALA A 50 -11.28 3.37 11.67
CA ALA A 50 -9.85 3.48 11.39
C ALA A 50 -9.57 4.10 10.01
N ARG A 51 -10.37 3.77 8.99
CA ARG A 51 -10.28 4.41 7.66
C ARG A 51 -10.61 5.89 7.74
N PHE A 52 -11.71 6.25 8.40
CA PHE A 52 -12.14 7.65 8.54
C PHE A 52 -11.10 8.51 9.27
N GLU A 53 -10.54 8.00 10.37
CA GLU A 53 -9.49 8.71 11.11
C GLU A 53 -8.21 8.85 10.28
N ASN A 54 -7.82 7.81 9.51
CA ASN A 54 -6.70 7.92 8.57
C ASN A 54 -6.97 9.00 7.51
N GLU A 55 -8.16 9.00 6.89
CA GLU A 55 -8.53 10.01 5.88
C GLU A 55 -8.49 11.43 6.45
N LYS A 56 -8.96 11.62 7.70
CA LYS A 56 -8.88 12.90 8.42
C LYS A 56 -7.44 13.33 8.69
N GLN A 57 -6.57 12.41 9.10
CA GLN A 57 -5.15 12.69 9.29
C GLN A 57 -4.45 13.00 7.97
N MET A 58 -4.86 12.37 6.86
CA MET A 58 -4.28 12.63 5.54
C MET A 58 -4.74 13.97 4.96
N ALA A 59 -5.92 14.46 5.33
CA ALA A 59 -6.42 15.77 4.90
C ALA A 59 -5.54 16.95 5.37
N GLN A 60 -4.72 16.77 6.42
CA GLN A 60 -3.80 17.80 6.90
C GLN A 60 -2.67 18.14 5.92
N TYR A 61 -2.42 17.28 4.92
CA TYR A 61 -1.38 17.50 3.91
C TYR A 61 -1.88 18.26 2.67
N ALA A 62 -3.17 18.63 2.64
CA ALA A 62 -3.69 19.58 1.68
C ALA A 62 -3.02 20.96 1.86
N PRO A 63 -2.74 21.73 0.79
CA PRO A 63 -3.16 21.51 -0.60
C PRO A 63 -2.20 20.65 -1.44
N PHE A 64 -1.07 20.20 -0.89
CA PHE A 64 -0.02 19.55 -1.69
C PHE A 64 -0.31 18.09 -2.02
N ILE A 65 -0.93 17.37 -1.07
CA ILE A 65 -1.26 15.96 -1.20
C ILE A 65 -2.75 15.79 -0.95
N TYR A 66 -3.46 15.24 -1.92
CA TYR A 66 -4.91 15.03 -1.88
C TYR A 66 -5.29 13.69 -2.53
N THR A 67 -6.55 13.26 -2.41
CA THR A 67 -7.02 12.01 -3.04
C THR A 67 -7.04 12.14 -4.56
N SER A 68 -6.45 11.18 -5.27
CA SER A 68 -6.39 11.23 -6.73
C SER A 68 -7.80 11.23 -7.35
N LYS A 69 -7.98 12.04 -8.39
CA LYS A 69 -9.23 12.13 -9.17
C LYS A 69 -9.45 10.84 -9.97
N ASN A 70 -8.39 10.31 -10.58
CA ASN A 70 -8.43 9.09 -11.38
C ASN A 70 -8.48 7.81 -10.52
N PHE A 71 -7.83 7.83 -9.35
CA PHE A 71 -7.65 6.67 -8.50
C PHE A 71 -8.10 6.96 -7.05
N PRO A 72 -9.36 6.68 -6.68
CA PRO A 72 -9.91 7.04 -5.36
C PRO A 72 -9.22 6.33 -4.18
N ASP A 73 -8.53 5.21 -4.44
CA ASP A 73 -7.76 4.45 -3.47
C ASP A 73 -6.31 4.93 -3.32
N LYS A 74 -5.93 6.00 -4.02
CA LYS A 74 -4.59 6.56 -4.02
C LYS A 74 -4.60 8.06 -3.70
N MET A 75 -3.43 8.55 -3.31
CA MET A 75 -3.16 9.96 -3.05
C MET A 75 -2.26 10.50 -4.16
N TYR A 76 -2.52 11.72 -4.58
CA TYR A 76 -1.73 12.45 -5.57
C TYR A 76 -0.99 13.60 -4.89
N CYS A 77 0.28 13.79 -5.26
CA CYS A 77 1.10 14.91 -4.84
C CYS A 77 1.27 15.92 -5.98
N ALA A 78 0.65 17.09 -5.85
CA ALA A 78 0.70 18.16 -6.85
C ALA A 78 2.07 18.82 -6.99
N LEU A 79 2.94 18.70 -5.98
CA LEU A 79 4.32 19.21 -6.09
C LEU A 79 5.20 18.35 -7.00
N THR A 80 4.91 17.06 -7.12
CA THR A 80 5.83 16.11 -7.78
C THR A 80 5.17 15.28 -8.87
N ALA A 81 3.89 15.54 -9.14
CA ALA A 81 3.00 14.77 -10.01
C ALA A 81 3.12 13.26 -9.74
N HIS A 82 3.04 12.86 -8.46
CA HIS A 82 3.25 11.48 -8.06
C HIS A 82 2.03 10.91 -7.35
N VAL A 83 1.56 9.77 -7.85
CA VAL A 83 0.49 8.97 -7.24
C VAL A 83 1.12 7.95 -6.28
N MET A 84 0.59 7.85 -5.06
CA MET A 84 1.03 6.94 -4.00
C MET A 84 -0.13 6.28 -3.28
N ASN A 85 0.13 5.23 -2.52
CA ASN A 85 -0.91 4.51 -1.78
C ASN A 85 -1.59 5.39 -0.73
N LYS A 86 -2.88 5.16 -0.48
CA LYS A 86 -3.67 5.86 0.53
C LYS A 86 -3.36 5.37 1.95
N ASN A 87 -2.15 5.65 2.42
CA ASN A 87 -1.64 5.31 3.75
C ASN A 87 -0.66 6.39 4.25
N LEU A 88 -0.77 6.77 5.52
CA LEU A 88 0.09 7.76 6.18
C LEU A 88 1.58 7.46 6.06
N ILE A 89 2.01 6.21 6.23
CA ILE A 89 3.42 5.80 6.13
C ILE A 89 3.98 6.13 4.74
N SER A 90 3.17 5.94 3.69
CA SER A 90 3.56 6.24 2.31
C SER A 90 3.71 7.75 2.09
N ILE A 91 2.79 8.54 2.65
CA ILE A 91 2.85 10.01 2.60
C ILE A 91 4.07 10.54 3.35
N GLU A 92 4.30 10.11 4.58
CA GLU A 92 5.42 10.59 5.39
C GLU A 92 6.76 10.31 4.71
N ARG A 93 6.93 9.10 4.17
CA ARG A 93 8.12 8.73 3.41
C ARG A 93 8.29 9.60 2.17
N HIS A 94 7.20 9.93 1.48
CA HIS A 94 7.22 10.81 0.32
C HIS A 94 7.65 12.23 0.69
N ILE A 95 7.06 12.82 1.73
CA ILE A 95 7.37 14.18 2.22
C ILE A 95 8.83 14.30 2.65
N GLN A 96 9.37 13.27 3.29
CA GLN A 96 10.77 13.24 3.72
C GLN A 96 11.75 13.06 2.55
N GLY A 97 11.26 12.65 1.38
CA GLY A 97 12.03 12.40 0.17
C GLY A 97 12.67 13.66 -0.42
N LYS A 98 13.80 13.47 -1.11
CA LYS A 98 14.56 14.57 -1.75
C LYS A 98 13.73 15.30 -2.83
N LYS A 99 12.94 14.56 -3.63
CA LYS A 99 12.12 15.10 -4.71
C LYS A 99 11.08 16.08 -4.16
N TYR A 100 10.35 15.68 -3.12
CA TYR A 100 9.34 16.52 -2.47
C TYR A 100 9.97 17.79 -1.88
N LYS A 101 11.06 17.65 -1.11
CA LYS A 101 11.75 18.80 -0.51
C LYS A 101 12.22 19.83 -1.53
N LYS A 102 12.81 19.37 -2.64
CA LYS A 102 13.25 20.27 -3.72
C LYS A 102 12.06 20.98 -4.38
N ALA A 103 11.00 20.25 -4.71
CA ALA A 103 9.80 20.83 -5.31
C ALA A 103 9.12 21.82 -4.35
N LYS A 104 9.06 21.50 -3.05
CA LYS A 104 8.53 22.39 -2.02
C LYS A 104 9.34 23.68 -1.91
N GLU A 105 10.67 23.60 -1.95
CA GLU A 105 11.55 24.77 -1.93
C GLU A 105 11.34 25.66 -3.17
N GLN A 106 11.18 25.07 -4.36
CA GLN A 106 10.88 25.80 -5.59
C GLN A 106 9.51 26.47 -5.56
N TYR A 107 8.50 25.77 -5.03
CA TYR A 107 7.17 26.32 -4.79
C TYR A 107 7.21 27.50 -3.83
N ASP A 108 7.96 27.41 -2.73
CA ASP A 108 8.10 28.49 -1.75
C ASP A 108 8.85 29.71 -2.30
N LYS A 109 9.69 29.52 -3.33
CA LYS A 109 10.33 30.62 -4.09
C LYS A 109 9.42 31.22 -5.15
N GLY A 110 8.25 30.63 -5.41
CA GLY A 110 7.34 31.04 -6.48
C GLY A 110 7.82 30.64 -7.89
N GLU A 111 8.79 29.74 -7.99
CA GLU A 111 9.32 29.24 -9.27
C GLU A 111 8.52 28.05 -9.82
N PHE A 112 7.61 27.51 -9.02
CA PHE A 112 6.88 26.28 -9.31
C PHE A 112 5.44 26.40 -8.85
N GLU A 113 4.51 25.95 -9.70
CA GLU A 113 3.08 25.92 -9.42
C GLU A 113 2.61 24.48 -9.17
N LEU A 114 1.49 24.32 -8.47
CA LEU A 114 0.92 23.00 -8.22
C LEU A 114 0.46 22.38 -9.53
N ILE A 115 0.95 21.17 -9.82
CA ILE A 115 0.55 20.41 -11.00
C ILE A 115 -0.81 19.77 -10.70
N GLU A 116 -1.80 20.06 -11.53
CA GLU A 116 -3.08 19.35 -11.49
C GLU A 116 -2.94 17.93 -12.03
N GLU A 117 -3.71 17.02 -11.47
CA GLU A 117 -3.74 15.64 -11.96
C GLU A 117 -4.38 15.60 -13.35
N PRO A 118 -3.71 15.04 -14.38
CA PRO A 118 -4.27 14.93 -15.73
C PRO A 118 -5.44 13.93 -15.73
N ASP A 119 -6.46 14.21 -16.53
CA ASP A 119 -7.58 13.29 -16.70
C ASP A 119 -7.16 12.13 -17.62
N LEU A 120 -7.43 10.91 -17.18
CA LEU A 120 -7.31 9.71 -18.01
C LEU A 120 -8.65 9.54 -18.74
N GLU A 121 -8.85 10.25 -19.84
CA GLU A 121 -9.94 9.90 -20.75
C GLU A 121 -9.58 8.56 -21.40
N ASP A 122 -10.47 7.57 -21.29
CA ASP A 122 -10.32 6.28 -21.95
C ASP A 122 -10.39 6.52 -23.46
N GLU A 123 -9.24 6.57 -24.14
CA GLU A 123 -9.19 6.38 -25.59
C GLU A 123 -9.71 4.95 -25.82
N GLU A 124 -10.98 4.82 -26.24
CA GLU A 124 -11.56 3.54 -26.64
C GLU A 124 -10.67 2.94 -27.73
N ASP A 125 -9.90 1.90 -27.36
CA ASP A 125 -9.14 1.09 -28.31
C ASP A 125 -10.15 0.45 -29.29
N ASP A 126 -10.28 1.03 -30.49
CA ASP A 126 -10.88 0.40 -31.66
C ASP A 126 -9.98 -0.81 -32.05
N GLU A 127 -10.06 -1.91 -31.31
CA GLU A 127 -9.47 -3.19 -31.69
C GLU A 127 -10.26 -3.78 -32.87
N GLU A 128 -9.88 -3.42 -34.11
CA GLU A 128 -10.15 -4.28 -35.27
C GLU A 128 -9.37 -5.59 -35.07
N GLU A 129 -10.06 -6.63 -34.57
CA GLU A 129 -9.54 -8.00 -34.52
C GLU A 129 -9.27 -8.51 -35.94
N GLU A 130 -8.04 -8.38 -36.44
CA GLU A 130 -7.59 -9.16 -37.61
C GLU A 130 -7.34 -10.62 -37.17
N GLU A 131 -8.29 -11.52 -37.46
CA GLU A 131 -8.15 -12.97 -37.32
C GLU A 131 -6.98 -13.49 -38.19
N ILE A 132 -5.88 -13.88 -37.55
CA ILE A 132 -4.80 -14.65 -38.18
C ILE A 132 -5.09 -16.15 -38.05
N ASP A 133 -5.63 -16.74 -39.12
CA ASP A 133 -5.80 -18.18 -39.32
C ASP A 133 -4.44 -18.86 -39.53
N THR A 134 -3.93 -19.55 -38.50
CA THR A 134 -2.81 -20.49 -38.66
C THR A 134 -3.31 -21.93 -38.53
N GLY A 135 -3.88 -22.46 -39.61
CA GLY A 135 -4.14 -23.88 -39.77
C GLY A 135 -2.85 -24.70 -39.78
N LEU A 136 -2.63 -25.49 -38.75
CA LEU A 136 -1.62 -26.56 -38.76
C LEU A 136 -2.17 -27.82 -38.09
N ASP A 137 -2.90 -28.61 -38.88
CA ASP A 137 -3.16 -30.02 -38.65
C ASP A 137 -1.93 -30.85 -39.05
N ALA A 138 -1.32 -31.55 -38.10
CA ALA A 138 -0.45 -32.70 -38.39
C ALA A 138 -0.44 -33.67 -37.20
N ALA A 139 -1.22 -34.75 -37.34
CA ALA A 139 -1.12 -35.96 -36.55
C ALA A 139 0.25 -36.63 -36.76
N MET A 140 0.87 -37.16 -35.70
CA MET A 140 1.78 -38.29 -35.82
C MET A 140 1.58 -39.29 -34.68
N ASP A 141 1.52 -40.53 -35.14
CA ASP A 141 1.10 -41.79 -34.52
C ASP A 141 2.32 -42.64 -34.12
N ASP A 142 2.02 -43.60 -33.26
CA ASP A 142 2.76 -44.65 -32.56
C ASP A 142 3.72 -45.53 -33.42
N SER A 143 4.95 -45.82 -32.93
CA SER A 143 5.44 -47.21 -32.73
C SER A 143 6.86 -47.30 -32.15
N SER A 144 6.96 -48.00 -31.02
CA SER A 144 7.86 -49.13 -30.71
C SER A 144 9.39 -49.02 -30.89
N LEU A 145 10.13 -49.08 -29.78
CA LEU A 145 11.32 -49.95 -29.68
C LEU A 145 11.57 -50.38 -28.22
N GLU A 146 11.60 -51.70 -28.02
CA GLU A 146 11.91 -52.37 -26.77
C GLU A 146 13.40 -52.32 -26.37
N THR A 147 13.58 -52.61 -25.10
CA THR A 147 14.73 -52.53 -24.17
C THR A 147 15.95 -53.39 -24.49
N LEU A 148 17.15 -52.91 -24.13
CA LEU A 148 18.24 -53.74 -23.61
C LEU A 148 19.05 -53.00 -22.51
N ASP A 149 18.93 -53.57 -21.30
CA ASP A 149 19.84 -53.63 -20.16
C ASP A 149 21.27 -53.05 -20.29
N GLN A 150 21.64 -52.14 -19.39
CA GLN A 150 22.88 -52.26 -18.60
C GLN A 150 22.80 -51.35 -17.35
N GLU A 151 22.99 -51.99 -16.21
CA GLU A 151 23.06 -51.52 -14.82
C GLU A 151 24.36 -50.73 -14.54
N ASP A 152 24.27 -49.61 -13.81
CA ASP A 152 25.27 -49.18 -12.80
C ASP A 152 24.81 -47.88 -12.06
N ASP A 153 24.54 -48.06 -10.76
CA ASP A 153 24.80 -47.22 -9.57
C ASP A 153 24.91 -45.67 -9.70
N VAL A 154 24.03 -44.91 -9.03
CA VAL A 154 24.32 -44.17 -7.77
C VAL A 154 23.12 -43.32 -7.27
N GLU A 155 22.76 -43.61 -6.02
CA GLU A 155 22.27 -42.79 -4.89
C GLU A 155 21.62 -41.38 -5.03
N GLU A 156 20.66 -41.14 -4.11
CA GLU A 156 19.95 -39.89 -3.75
C GLU A 156 18.84 -39.38 -4.70
N HIS A 157 17.64 -38.95 -4.29
CA HIS A 157 17.09 -38.64 -2.97
C HIS A 157 15.54 -38.69 -3.08
N ALA A 158 14.87 -39.40 -2.17
CA ALA A 158 13.40 -39.48 -2.16
C ALA A 158 12.80 -38.25 -1.45
N VAL A 159 11.99 -37.47 -2.17
CA VAL A 159 11.08 -36.51 -1.54
C VAL A 159 9.67 -37.08 -1.62
N ARG A 160 9.15 -37.60 -0.49
CA ARG A 160 7.73 -37.89 -0.30
C ARG A 160 7.13 -36.96 0.76
N VAL A 161 6.16 -36.20 0.25
CA VAL A 161 5.11 -35.39 0.88
C VAL A 161 4.62 -35.90 2.24
N THR A 162 4.43 -35.00 3.22
CA THR A 162 3.19 -34.94 4.05
C THR A 162 2.99 -33.60 4.77
N ARG A 163 1.81 -33.01 4.54
CA ARG A 163 0.87 -32.28 5.43
C ARG A 163 1.39 -31.56 6.70
N GLY A 164 1.01 -30.28 6.85
CA GLY A 164 0.66 -29.68 8.16
C GLY A 164 1.24 -28.30 8.48
N ASN A 165 0.37 -27.30 8.59
CA ASN A 165 0.50 -25.92 9.16
C ASN A 165 0.99 -25.93 10.64
N PRO A 166 1.24 -24.81 11.39
CA PRO A 166 1.61 -23.40 11.12
C PRO A 166 2.90 -22.96 11.89
N HIS A 167 3.28 -21.68 11.85
CA HIS A 167 3.90 -20.82 12.90
C HIS A 167 5.06 -19.92 12.43
N VAL A 168 4.85 -18.62 12.71
CA VAL A 168 5.71 -17.41 12.72
C VAL A 168 7.24 -17.53 12.68
N LYS A 169 7.84 -16.58 11.95
CA LYS A 169 9.10 -15.86 12.25
C LYS A 169 8.85 -14.40 11.81
N GLU A 170 8.63 -13.44 12.71
CA GLU A 170 9.67 -12.67 13.41
C GLU A 170 10.99 -12.60 12.62
N GLU A 171 11.14 -11.53 11.84
CA GLU A 171 12.46 -11.03 11.44
C GLU A 171 12.70 -9.66 12.05
N GLU A 172 13.97 -9.49 12.41
CA GLU A 172 14.46 -8.67 13.49
C GLU A 172 14.58 -7.18 13.16
N VAL A 173 14.60 -6.42 14.24
CA VAL A 173 14.80 -4.98 14.33
C VAL A 173 16.25 -4.63 14.02
N PRO A 174 16.55 -3.68 13.09
CA PRO A 174 17.91 -3.17 12.94
C PRO A 174 18.31 -2.29 14.13
N SER A 175 19.25 -2.83 14.90
CA SER A 175 19.90 -2.27 16.08
C SER A 175 20.64 -0.95 15.83
N LEU A 176 20.42 0.00 16.74
CA LEU A 176 21.21 1.20 16.97
C LEU A 176 22.67 0.83 17.29
N ARG A 177 23.61 1.10 16.37
CA ARG A 177 25.03 1.41 16.65
C ARG A 177 25.80 1.49 15.34
N HIS A 178 25.95 2.69 14.76
CA HIS A 178 27.11 3.05 13.94
C HIS A 178 27.23 4.58 13.90
N LYS A 179 27.38 5.17 15.08
CA LYS A 179 28.03 6.47 15.26
C LYS A 179 29.30 6.18 16.08
N GLN A 180 30.39 6.87 15.71
CA GLN A 180 31.70 6.88 16.38
C GLN A 180 32.72 5.83 15.91
N LYS A 181 33.27 6.01 14.69
CA LYS A 181 34.65 5.58 14.37
C LYS A 181 35.34 6.37 13.26
N ALA A 182 34.97 7.65 13.07
CA ALA A 182 35.65 8.58 12.16
C ALA A 182 36.47 9.68 12.89
N GLU A 183 36.50 9.69 14.23
CA GLU A 183 37.17 10.73 15.04
C GLU A 183 38.46 10.26 15.74
N LYS A 184 39.18 9.28 15.16
CA LYS A 184 40.49 8.83 15.69
C LYS A 184 41.68 9.02 14.76
N HIS A 185 41.51 9.67 13.60
CA HIS A 185 42.62 9.89 12.65
C HIS A 185 43.08 11.36 12.48
N GLN A 186 42.52 12.30 13.27
CA GLN A 186 42.95 13.73 13.24
C GLN A 186 43.61 14.24 14.53
N LYS A 187 43.58 13.48 15.64
CA LYS A 187 44.36 13.85 16.82
C LYS A 187 45.79 13.31 16.73
N LYS A 188 46.69 14.25 16.45
CA LYS A 188 48.10 14.23 16.85
C LYS A 188 49.11 13.55 15.90
N ARG A 189 48.96 13.87 14.60
CA ARG A 189 50.10 14.29 13.75
C ARG A 189 50.74 15.61 14.24
N HIS A 190 50.16 16.26 15.25
CA HIS A 190 50.70 17.41 15.99
C HIS A 190 51.71 17.08 17.12
N LYS A 191 52.08 15.81 17.36
CA LYS A 191 53.12 15.44 18.35
C LYS A 191 54.49 15.10 17.71
N ALA A 192 54.67 15.33 16.41
CA ALA A 192 55.93 15.04 15.69
C ALA A 192 56.53 16.29 15.01
N ALA A 193 56.06 17.49 15.36
CA ALA A 193 56.54 18.76 14.79
C ALA A 193 57.05 19.75 15.87
N ILE A 194 57.26 19.26 17.10
CA ILE A 194 57.87 20.01 18.20
C ILE A 194 58.97 19.11 18.81
N GLU A 195 59.94 18.72 17.99
CA GLU A 195 61.24 18.14 18.37
C GLU A 195 62.08 18.00 17.09
N SER A 196 62.42 19.16 16.51
CA SER A 196 63.51 19.37 15.55
C SER A 196 63.92 20.83 15.62
#